data_AF-A0A1F7R9G4-F1
#
_entry.id   AF-A0A1F7R9G4-F1
#
_cell.length_a   1.000
_cell.length_b   1.000
_cell.length_c   1.000
_cell.angle_alpha   90.00
_cell.angle_beta   90.00
_cell.angle_gamma   90.00
#
_symmetry.space_group_name_H-M   'P 1'
#
loop_
_entity.id
_entity.type
_entity.pdbx_description
1 polymer ?
#
loop_
_entity_poly.entity_id
_entity_poly.type
_entity_poly.pdbx_seq_one_letter_code
_entity_poly.pdbx_strand_id
1 'polypeptide(L)'
;MSKVILTLYVLATSAALVALKWGGKSGAPIDSVDNKLAFNFNSYIITGIVFYGISFVLYTYLIAKYDLGYIVPLTTALVYVLIFTASYFIFDEVFTAFKIAGIVLIVSGLALLNVNK
;
A
#
# COMPACT_ATOMS: atom_id res chain seq x y z
N MET A 1 22.40 -2.81 0.53
CA MET A 1 21.44 -3.33 1.53
C MET A 1 20.16 -2.51 1.61
N SER A 2 20.19 -1.18 1.81
CA SER A 2 18.94 -0.40 1.93
C SER A 2 17.99 -0.45 0.72
N LYS A 3 18.49 -0.53 -0.52
CA LYS A 3 17.64 -0.67 -1.72
C LYS A 3 16.81 -1.95 -1.72
N VAL A 4 17.38 -3.07 -1.23
CA VAL A 4 16.67 -4.36 -1.15
C VAL A 4 15.52 -4.27 -0.14
N ILE A 5 15.76 -3.64 1.01
CA ILE A 5 14.76 -3.44 2.06
C ILE A 5 13.63 -2.53 1.56
N LEU A 6 13.96 -1.49 0.81
CA LEU A 6 12.98 -0.63 0.15
C LEU A 6 12.10 -1.44 -0.80
N THR A 7 12.69 -2.24 -1.69
CA THR A 7 11.93 -3.07 -2.63
C THR A 7 11.04 -4.08 -1.91
N LEU A 8 11.57 -4.78 -0.90
CA LEU A 8 10.80 -5.72 -0.08
C LEU A 8 9.64 -5.03 0.64
N TYR A 9 9.88 -3.84 1.20
CA TYR A 9 8.83 -3.04 1.83
C TYR A 9 7.71 -2.70 0.83
N VAL A 10 8.08 -2.17 -0.35
CA VAL A 10 7.12 -1.75 -1.38
C VAL A 10 6.29 -2.93 -1.87
N LEU A 11 6.92 -4.08 -2.12
CA LEU A 11 6.23 -5.31 -2.54
C LEU A 11 5.34 -5.87 -1.41
N ALA A 12 5.85 -5.93 -0.18
CA ALA A 12 5.09 -6.48 0.94
C ALA A 12 3.85 -5.63 1.24
N THR A 13 3.98 -4.30 1.24
CA THR A 13 2.88 -3.40 1.58
C THR A 13 1.85 -3.32 0.44
N SER A 14 2.28 -3.33 -0.82
CA SER A 14 1.34 -3.37 -1.96
C SER A 14 0.59 -4.71 -2.01
N ALA A 15 1.29 -5.84 -1.83
CA ALA A 15 0.67 -7.16 -1.74
C ALA A 15 -0.31 -7.25 -0.56
N ALA A 16 0.04 -6.70 0.60
CA ALA A 16 -0.83 -6.64 1.76
C ALA A 16 -2.15 -5.90 1.44
N LEU A 17 -2.06 -4.71 0.86
CA LEU A 17 -3.23 -3.87 0.57
C LEU A 17 -4.13 -4.49 -0.50
N VAL A 18 -3.54 -5.11 -1.53
CA VAL A 18 -4.28 -5.87 -2.55
C VAL A 18 -4.99 -7.07 -1.92
N ALA A 19 -4.30 -7.86 -1.08
CA ALA A 19 -4.88 -9.02 -0.40
C ALA A 19 -6.01 -8.62 0.56
N LEU A 20 -5.84 -7.54 1.32
CA LEU A 20 -6.87 -6.99 2.21
C LEU A 20 -8.10 -6.51 1.43
N LYS A 21 -7.88 -5.79 0.32
CA LYS A 21 -8.97 -5.33 -0.56
C LYS A 21 -9.74 -6.51 -1.15
N TRP A 22 -9.04 -7.57 -1.55
CA TRP A 22 -9.66 -8.77 -2.09
C TRP A 22 -10.42 -9.54 -1.02
N GLY A 23 -9.83 -9.73 0.16
CA GLY A 23 -10.47 -10.37 1.30
C GLY A 23 -11.71 -9.63 1.77
N GLY A 24 -11.71 -8.30 1.70
CA GLY A 24 -12.87 -7.46 2.02
C GLY A 24 -14.04 -7.58 1.05
N LYS A 25 -13.89 -8.21 -0.13
CA LYS A 25 -15.03 -8.47 -1.03
C LYS A 25 -16.03 -9.45 -0.44
N SER A 26 -15.61 -10.31 0.50
CA SER A 26 -16.47 -11.27 1.18
C SER A 26 -17.21 -10.70 2.40
N GLY A 27 -17.08 -9.40 2.67
CA GLY A 27 -17.62 -8.71 3.85
C GLY A 27 -16.53 -7.96 4.62
N ALA A 28 -16.94 -7.03 5.50
CA ALA A 28 -15.96 -6.34 6.33
C ALA A 28 -15.36 -7.33 7.35
N PRO A 29 -14.05 -7.25 7.65
CA PRO A 29 -13.42 -8.13 8.64
C PRO A 29 -14.09 -8.01 10.02
N ILE A 30 -14.65 -6.85 10.35
CA ILE A 30 -15.50 -6.62 11.51
C ILE A 30 -16.82 -6.10 10.97
N ASP A 31 -17.87 -6.90 11.13
CA ASP A 31 -19.24 -6.52 10.78
C ASP A 31 -20.13 -6.58 12.01
N SER A 32 -21.25 -5.86 11.98
CA SER A 32 -22.29 -5.97 13.01
C SER A 32 -23.47 -6.71 12.41
N VAL A 33 -23.65 -7.97 12.83
CA VAL A 33 -24.79 -8.80 12.43
C VAL A 33 -25.65 -9.04 13.67
N ASP A 34 -26.92 -8.67 13.62
CA ASP A 34 -27.86 -8.80 14.74
C ASP A 34 -27.38 -8.17 16.06
N ASN A 35 -26.76 -6.99 15.97
CA ASN A 35 -26.22 -6.25 17.12
C ASN A 35 -25.10 -7.00 17.87
N LYS A 36 -24.48 -7.99 17.22
CA LYS A 36 -23.30 -8.71 17.69
C LYS A 36 -22.14 -8.47 16.72
N LEU A 37 -20.94 -8.34 17.29
CA LEU A 37 -19.71 -8.24 16.51
C LEU A 37 -19.42 -9.60 15.86
N ALA A 38 -19.40 -9.62 14.53
CA ALA A 38 -19.00 -10.76 13.73
C ALA A 38 -17.61 -10.51 13.14
N PHE A 39 -16.74 -11.52 13.22
CA PHE A 39 -15.38 -11.44 12.70
C PHE A 39 -15.23 -12.32 11.46
N ASN A 40 -15.06 -11.68 10.30
CA ASN A 40 -14.96 -12.35 9.00
C ASN A 40 -13.50 -12.48 8.55
N PHE A 41 -12.69 -13.22 9.29
CA PHE A 41 -11.29 -13.47 8.93
C PHE A 41 -11.18 -14.61 7.91
N ASN A 42 -11.08 -14.24 6.63
CA ASN A 42 -10.71 -15.19 5.58
C ASN A 42 -9.19 -15.24 5.35
N SER A 43 -8.74 -16.21 4.55
CA SER A 43 -7.32 -16.44 4.26
C SER A 43 -6.62 -15.21 3.63
N TYR A 44 -7.32 -14.45 2.78
CA TYR A 44 -6.77 -13.23 2.17
C TYR A 44 -6.58 -12.10 3.19
N ILE A 45 -7.53 -11.91 4.11
CA ILE A 45 -7.40 -10.93 5.19
C ILE A 45 -6.24 -11.29 6.11
N ILE A 46 -6.14 -12.55 6.52
CA ILE A 46 -5.04 -13.00 7.39
C ILE A 46 -3.69 -12.80 6.69
N THR A 47 -3.58 -13.22 5.42
CA THR A 47 -2.35 -13.03 4.63
C THR A 47 -2.01 -11.55 4.49
N GLY A 48 -3.01 -10.71 4.20
CA GLY A 48 -2.84 -9.27 4.10
C GLY A 48 -2.33 -8.65 5.40
N ILE A 49 -2.89 -9.04 6.55
CA ILE A 49 -2.45 -8.57 7.87
C ILE A 49 -0.99 -8.97 8.13
N VAL A 50 -0.61 -10.23 7.85
CA VAL A 50 0.75 -10.71 8.06
C VAL A 50 1.75 -9.93 7.19
N PHE A 51 1.45 -9.76 5.90
CA PHE A 51 2.29 -8.97 4.99
C PHE A 51 2.36 -7.51 5.41
N TYR A 52 1.26 -6.93 5.89
CA TYR A 52 1.25 -5.55 6.38
C TYR A 52 2.15 -5.41 7.61
N GLY A 53 2.08 -6.36 8.55
CA GLY A 53 2.96 -6.43 9.71
C GLY A 53 4.45 -6.53 9.34
N ILE A 54 4.80 -7.40 8.39
CA ILE A 54 6.17 -7.48 7.85
C ILE A 54 6.59 -6.14 7.24
N SER A 55 5.70 -5.52 6.45
CA SER A 55 6.00 -4.22 5.84
C SER A 55 6.25 -3.14 6.88
N PHE A 56 5.53 -3.17 8.01
CA PHE A 56 5.74 -2.23 9.10
C PHE A 56 7.15 -2.38 9.71
N VAL A 57 7.63 -3.60 9.94
CA VAL A 57 8.99 -3.84 10.44
C VAL A 57 10.06 -3.37 9.44
N LEU A 58 9.84 -3.56 8.14
CA LEU A 58 10.75 -3.04 7.12
C LEU A 58 10.72 -1.50 7.07
N TYR A 59 9.55 -0.90 7.25
CA TYR A 59 9.35 0.55 7.26
C TYR A 59 10.05 1.21 8.45
N THR A 60 9.95 0.64 9.65
CA THR A 60 10.65 1.18 10.84
C THR A 60 12.16 1.19 10.64
N TYR A 61 12.72 0.19 9.96
CA TYR A 61 14.13 0.18 9.59
C TYR A 61 14.47 1.29 8.58
N LEU A 62 13.62 1.53 7.59
CA LEU A 62 13.83 2.59 6.59
C LEU A 62 13.83 3.97 7.24
N ILE A 63 12.84 4.29 8.07
CA ILE A 63 12.77 5.61 8.73
C ILE A 63 13.87 5.81 9.78
N ALA A 64 14.43 4.73 10.34
CA ALA A 64 15.57 4.82 11.26
C ALA A 64 16.90 5.15 10.54
N LYS A 65 16.98 4.92 9.22
CA LYS A 65 18.21 5.10 8.43
C LYS A 65 18.21 6.28 7.48
N TYR A 66 17.05 6.86 7.21
CA TYR A 66 16.86 7.92 6.23
C TYR A 66 16.09 9.09 6.84
N ASP A 67 16.30 10.29 6.30
CA ASP A 67 15.49 11.43 6.69
C ASP A 67 14.01 11.17 6.38
N LEU A 68 13.16 11.42 7.38
CA LEU A 68 11.72 11.17 7.29
C LEU A 68 11.10 11.90 6.07
N GLY A 69 11.49 13.16 5.85
CA GLY A 69 11.02 13.97 4.72
C GLY A 69 11.46 13.48 3.33
N TYR A 70 12.39 12.53 3.26
CA TYR A 70 12.80 11.90 2.00
C TYR A 70 12.18 10.51 1.83
N ILE A 71 12.32 9.66 2.85
CA ILE A 71 11.95 8.26 2.72
C ILE A 71 10.43 8.06 2.66
N VAL A 72 9.67 8.87 3.40
CA VAL A 72 8.20 8.74 3.45
C VAL A 72 7.55 9.10 2.12
N PRO A 73 7.87 10.24 1.47
CA PRO A 73 7.39 10.50 0.12
C PRO A 73 7.79 9.40 -0.87
N LEU A 74 9.06 8.96 -0.85
CA LEU A 74 9.58 7.94 -1.75
C LEU A 74 8.83 6.62 -1.64
N THR A 75 8.67 6.11 -0.41
CA THR A 75 7.93 4.87 -0.16
C THR A 75 6.48 5.00 -0.60
N THR A 76 5.82 6.11 -0.26
CA THR A 76 4.41 6.34 -0.58
C THR A 76 4.18 6.32 -2.10
N ALA A 77 5.04 6.99 -2.87
CA ALA A 77 4.89 7.02 -4.32
C ALA A 77 5.10 5.66 -4.98
N LEU A 78 6.14 4.91 -4.58
CA LEU A 78 6.40 3.58 -5.13
C LEU A 78 5.26 2.59 -4.83
N VAL A 79 4.75 2.64 -3.60
CA VAL A 79 3.60 1.83 -3.18
C VAL A 79 2.35 2.19 -3.96
N TYR A 80 2.07 3.49 -4.13
CA TYR A 80 0.94 3.93 -4.94
C TYR A 80 1.05 3.46 -6.38
N VAL A 81 2.20 3.61 -7.05
CA VAL A 81 2.36 3.12 -8.43
C VAL A 81 1.99 1.64 -8.54
N LEU A 82 2.44 0.79 -7.61
CA LEU A 82 2.07 -0.63 -7.61
C LEU A 82 0.60 -0.87 -7.30
N ILE A 83 0.02 -0.19 -6.31
CA ILE A 83 -1.40 -0.35 -5.97
C ILE A 83 -2.28 0.08 -7.13
N PHE A 84 -1.98 1.21 -7.78
CA PHE A 84 -2.70 1.70 -8.94
C PHE A 84 -2.66 0.69 -10.09
N THR A 85 -1.47 0.16 -10.37
CA THR A 85 -1.27 -0.88 -11.38
C THR A 85 -2.08 -2.14 -11.03
N ALA A 86 -1.98 -2.61 -9.78
CA ALA A 86 -2.74 -3.77 -9.31
C ALA A 86 -4.25 -3.53 -9.34
N SER A 87 -4.73 -2.35 -8.97
CA SER A 87 -6.15 -2.00 -9.01
C SER A 87 -6.72 -1.99 -10.42
N TYR A 88 -5.93 -1.59 -11.41
CA TYR A 88 -6.33 -1.68 -12.82
C TYR A 88 -6.47 -3.13 -13.28
N PHE A 89 -5.44 -3.95 -13.05
CA PHE A 89 -5.40 -5.31 -13.59
C PHE A 89 -6.19 -6.35 -12.79
N ILE A 90 -6.33 -6.18 -11.47
CA ILE A 90 -6.93 -7.18 -10.56
C ILE A 90 -8.37 -6.82 -10.19
N PHE A 91 -8.66 -5.52 -10.06
CA PHE A 91 -9.98 -5.06 -9.62
C PHE A 91 -10.80 -4.42 -10.74
N ASP A 92 -10.25 -4.36 -11.96
CA ASP A 92 -10.87 -3.71 -13.13
C ASP A 92 -11.39 -2.30 -12.80
N GLU A 93 -10.68 -1.58 -11.92
CA GLU A 93 -11.09 -0.24 -11.53
C GLU A 93 -10.98 0.72 -12.71
N VAL A 94 -12.08 1.41 -13.03
CA VAL A 94 -12.08 2.43 -14.08
C VAL A 94 -11.28 3.64 -13.60
N PHE A 95 -10.18 3.94 -14.29
CA PHE A 95 -9.44 5.17 -14.08
C PHE A 95 -10.00 6.29 -14.95
N THR A 96 -10.60 7.27 -14.29
CA THR A 96 -10.96 8.52 -14.96
C THR A 96 -9.70 9.32 -15.28
N ALA A 97 -9.78 10.20 -16.29
CA ALA A 97 -8.68 11.10 -16.66
C ALA A 97 -8.17 11.92 -15.45
N PHE A 98 -9.07 12.31 -14.54
CA PHE A 98 -8.72 12.98 -13.28
C PHE A 98 -7.89 12.10 -12.33
N LYS A 99 -8.23 10.81 -12.21
CA LYS A 99 -7.47 9.87 -11.37
C LYS A 99 -6.05 9.70 -11.90
N ILE A 100 -5.89 9.62 -13.23
CA ILE A 100 -4.58 9.57 -13.90
C ILE A 100 -3.80 10.88 -13.69
N ALA A 101 -4.43 12.03 -13.90
CA ALA A 101 -3.81 13.34 -13.67
C ALA A 101 -3.32 13.50 -12.22
N GLY A 102 -4.10 13.03 -11.25
CA GLY A 102 -3.71 13.01 -9.84
C GLY A 102 -2.48 12.14 -9.58
N ILE A 103 -2.39 10.95 -10.19
CA ILE A 103 -1.20 10.10 -10.08
C ILE A 103 0.02 10.80 -10.66
N VAL A 104 -0.11 11.41 -11.84
CA VAL A 104 0.99 12.16 -12.47
C VAL A 104 1.46 13.28 -11.54
N LEU A 105 0.55 14.06 -10.96
CA LEU A 105 0.89 15.11 -10.00
C LEU A 105 1.60 14.58 -8.75
N ILE A 106 1.17 13.44 -8.18
CA ILE A 106 1.85 12.80 -7.04
C ILE A 106 3.28 12.38 -7.41
N VAL A 107 3.45 11.74 -8.56
CA VAL A 107 4.76 11.30 -9.05
C VAL A 107 5.66 12.50 -9.38
N SER A 108 5.13 13.56 -9.98
CA SER A 108 5.86 14.81 -10.24
C SER A 108 6.24 15.53 -8.94
N GLY A 109 5.33 15.59 -7.96
CA GLY A 109 5.61 16.14 -6.63
C GLY A 109 6.74 15.39 -5.93
N LEU A 110 6.78 14.06 -6.06
CA LEU A 110 7.92 13.27 -5.59
C LEU A 110 9.21 13.62 -6.32
N ALA A 111 9.18 13.72 -7.64
CA ALA A 111 10.37 14.06 -8.43
C ALA A 111 10.95 15.39 -7.95
N LEU A 112 10.10 16.40 -7.71
CA LEU A 112 10.51 17.70 -7.17
C LEU A 112 11.15 17.59 -5.77
N LEU A 113 10.59 16.77 -4.87
CA LEU A 113 11.17 16.54 -3.54
C LEU A 113 12.55 15.85 -3.58
N ASN A 114 12.84 15.13 -4.67
CA ASN A 114 14.09 14.40 -4.85
C ASN A 114 15.16 15.19 -5.65
N VAL A 115 14.78 16.23 -6.39
CA VAL A 115 15.71 17.03 -7.22
C VAL A 115 16.77 17.78 -6.40
N ASN A 116 16.52 18.05 -5.11
CA ASN A 116 17.41 18.82 -4.23
C ASN A 116 18.08 17.99 -3.11
N LYS A 117 18.23 16.67 -3.29
CA LYS A 117 19.02 15.80 -2.39
C LYS A 117 20.03 14.95 -3.13
#